data_AF-A0A395XVU6-F1
#
_entry.id   AF-A0A395XVU6-F1
#
_cell.length_a   1.000
_cell.length_b   1.000
_cell.length_c   1.000
_cell.angle_alpha   90.00
_cell.angle_beta   90.00
_cell.angle_gamma   90.00
#
_symmetry.space_group_name_H-M   'P 1'
#
loop_
_entity.id
_entity.type
_entity.pdbx_description
1 polymer ?
#
loop_
_entity_poly.entity_id
_entity_poly.type
_entity_poly.pdbx_seq_one_letter_code
_entity_poly.pdbx_strand_id
1 'polypeptide(L)'
;MGVVMSEHDYWQVESSVYGGVGYAPATLEEYAAIAKALDDEAAGFAAIATAWESAALQLQSHRHSAPMCVTLQSGDPSAVVPGHVTAPYAALGNRCYDHATACQRLSDDLRGAADLLIRAHSLYSQAEMTARRMFTELLQAGTQAKPGYAAAGVAAVAAGGFLAGWTIDGKPNPAWMSTFTYPFQEGVLSGAGGIIGGVPIGKSIAHTDEVNKAAGKIANFSGPAKDVVQGNHLDVREVQANADVVRASGSVAESMENLRRLAEERLGKIELNSGLEYGTIAIQRYERSDGTNSWLVTIPGTDGQPDSPFGWAQNVELMSADQERRRKADSARMVAEAMRQAGIGKDEPVALIGHSQGGIVAATLASDWAEEYTIEHVVTAGSPVANHPIPQRTWVTSVEIDDELVAALDGAANPVTDNWLTVQGHVSPAPAATPSTVHSDVSCTPGATPINGLTPYDAASVAGSTNGRELSHWLKYHQAAYQNATDLGSPAVQRHEAHFQEVINGELKETRYYQGRMTQSTTIAPGERTTEFSTFGG
;
A
#
# COMPACT_ATOMS: atom_id res chain seq x y z
N MET A 1 -20.74 -7.69 -12.65
CA MET A 1 -21.84 -7.49 -11.68
C MET A 1 -21.44 -6.26 -10.89
N GLY A 2 -22.16 -5.13 -11.03
CA GLY A 2 -21.77 -3.89 -10.36
C GLY A 2 -22.04 -3.99 -8.86
N VAL A 3 -21.02 -3.78 -8.04
CA VAL A 3 -21.18 -3.68 -6.58
C VAL A 3 -21.84 -2.32 -6.32
N VAL A 4 -23.11 -2.33 -5.90
CA VAL A 4 -23.83 -1.13 -5.48
C VAL A 4 -23.44 -0.90 -4.02
N MET A 5 -22.77 0.21 -3.73
CA MET A 5 -22.41 0.55 -2.36
C MET A 5 -23.66 0.95 -1.56
N SER A 6 -23.82 0.36 -0.38
CA SER A 6 -24.90 0.65 0.57
C SER A 6 -24.55 1.86 1.46
N GLU A 7 -25.54 2.49 2.10
CA GLU A 7 -25.36 3.55 3.11
C GLU A 7 -24.52 3.13 4.34
N HIS A 8 -24.08 1.88 4.38
CA HIS A 8 -23.35 1.26 5.46
C HIS A 8 -22.13 0.49 4.96
N ASP A 9 -21.44 0.88 3.91
CA ASP A 9 -20.20 0.18 3.51
C ASP A 9 -18.96 0.86 4.10
N TYR A 10 -17.91 0.08 4.38
CA TYR A 10 -16.60 0.56 4.81
C TYR A 10 -15.50 0.06 3.86
N TRP A 11 -14.32 0.66 3.92
CA TRP A 11 -13.18 0.23 3.10
C TRP A 11 -12.30 -0.74 3.87
N GLN A 12 -11.81 -1.76 3.18
CA GLN A 12 -10.85 -2.72 3.74
C GLN A 12 -9.68 -2.95 2.77
N VAL A 13 -8.60 -3.53 3.30
CA VAL A 13 -7.39 -3.84 2.53
C VAL A 13 -7.02 -5.30 2.72
N GLU A 14 -6.96 -6.01 1.61
CA GLU A 14 -6.36 -7.33 1.50
C GLU A 14 -4.89 -7.17 1.14
N SER A 15 -3.98 -7.94 1.74
CA SER A 15 -2.55 -7.83 1.46
C SER A 15 -1.93 -9.10 0.90
N SER A 16 -0.98 -8.89 0.00
CA SER A 16 0.00 -9.88 -0.44
C SER A 16 1.40 -9.35 -0.16
N VAL A 17 2.38 -10.25 -0.08
CA VAL A 17 3.76 -9.92 0.26
C VAL A 17 4.69 -10.48 -0.79
N TYR A 18 5.76 -9.77 -1.13
CA TYR A 18 6.86 -10.29 -1.94
C TYR A 18 8.21 -9.70 -1.52
N GLY A 19 9.31 -10.40 -1.83
CA GLY A 19 10.64 -10.02 -1.34
C GLY A 19 10.88 -10.44 0.12
N GLY A 20 11.99 -10.02 0.68
CA GLY A 20 12.45 -10.34 2.04
C GLY A 20 12.91 -11.79 2.24
N VAL A 21 12.44 -12.76 1.46
CA VAL A 21 12.71 -14.22 1.54
C VAL A 21 12.61 -14.82 2.94
N GLY A 22 11.39 -15.17 3.36
CA GLY A 22 11.07 -15.76 4.66
C GLY A 22 11.47 -17.23 4.89
N TYR A 23 11.66 -18.02 3.83
CA TYR A 23 11.89 -19.46 3.93
C TYR A 23 12.85 -20.00 2.87
N ALA A 24 13.41 -21.17 3.15
CA ALA A 24 14.15 -21.94 2.17
C ALA A 24 13.22 -22.40 1.02
N PRO A 25 13.72 -22.51 -0.23
CA PRO A 25 12.93 -22.95 -1.38
C PRO A 25 12.16 -24.26 -1.17
N ALA A 26 12.76 -25.23 -0.46
CA ALA A 26 12.11 -26.52 -0.17
C ALA A 26 10.84 -26.37 0.69
N THR A 27 10.84 -25.44 1.64
CA THR A 27 9.67 -25.14 2.47
C THR A 27 8.58 -24.43 1.66
N LEU A 28 8.96 -23.54 0.74
CA LEU A 28 8.00 -22.92 -0.19
C LEU A 28 7.36 -23.93 -1.13
N GLU A 29 8.12 -24.91 -1.63
CA GLU A 29 7.59 -26.02 -2.45
C GLU A 29 6.59 -26.87 -1.66
N GLU A 30 6.86 -27.16 -0.39
CA GLU A 30 5.94 -27.90 0.48
C GLU A 30 4.64 -27.14 0.70
N TYR A 31 4.70 -25.85 1.06
CA TYR A 31 3.50 -25.02 1.20
C TYR A 31 2.74 -24.86 -0.11
N ALA A 32 3.43 -24.75 -1.25
CA ALA A 32 2.79 -24.70 -2.56
C ALA A 32 2.08 -26.03 -2.90
N ALA A 33 2.66 -27.17 -2.54
CA ALA A 33 2.02 -28.47 -2.71
C ALA A 33 0.77 -28.60 -1.83
N ILE A 34 0.81 -28.10 -0.59
CA ILE A 34 -0.35 -28.08 0.32
C ILE A 34 -1.46 -27.18 -0.24
N ALA A 35 -1.13 -25.94 -0.63
CA ALA A 35 -2.09 -25.00 -1.20
C ALA A 35 -2.75 -25.58 -2.46
N LYS A 36 -1.96 -26.21 -3.33
CA LYS A 36 -2.48 -26.91 -4.51
C LYS A 36 -3.41 -28.06 -4.15
N ALA A 37 -3.05 -28.89 -3.16
CA ALA A 37 -3.89 -30.00 -2.74
C ALA A 37 -5.23 -29.52 -2.17
N LEU A 38 -5.25 -28.41 -1.42
CA LEU A 38 -6.46 -27.77 -0.93
C LEU A 38 -7.36 -27.28 -2.08
N ASP A 39 -6.79 -26.62 -3.09
CA ASP A 39 -7.54 -26.13 -4.25
C ASP A 39 -8.08 -27.29 -5.12
N ASP A 40 -7.30 -28.36 -5.31
CA ASP A 40 -7.72 -29.56 -6.04
C ASP A 40 -8.90 -30.25 -5.31
N GLU A 41 -8.86 -30.37 -3.97
CA GLU A 41 -9.97 -30.89 -3.15
C GLU A 41 -11.19 -29.97 -3.18
N ALA A 42 -10.99 -28.64 -3.14
CA ALA A 42 -12.08 -27.69 -3.28
C ALA A 42 -12.80 -27.83 -4.62
N ALA A 43 -12.05 -27.98 -5.71
CA ALA A 43 -12.62 -28.26 -7.03
C ALA A 43 -13.42 -29.58 -7.04
N GLY A 44 -12.94 -30.61 -6.33
CA GLY A 44 -13.67 -31.86 -6.10
C GLY A 44 -15.02 -31.64 -5.41
N PHE A 45 -15.04 -30.89 -4.31
CA PHE A 45 -16.28 -30.57 -3.60
C PHE A 45 -17.25 -29.71 -4.42
N ALA A 46 -16.76 -28.74 -5.19
CA ALA A 46 -17.59 -27.94 -6.10
C ALA A 46 -18.23 -28.81 -7.20
N ALA A 47 -17.50 -29.80 -7.72
CA ALA A 47 -18.04 -30.77 -8.67
C ALA A 47 -19.12 -31.66 -8.04
N ILE A 48 -18.93 -32.08 -6.79
CA ILE A 48 -19.94 -32.84 -6.02
C ILE A 48 -21.18 -31.98 -5.75
N ALA A 49 -21.00 -30.69 -5.41
CA ALA A 49 -22.11 -29.76 -5.22
C ALA A 49 -22.97 -29.66 -6.49
N THR A 50 -22.31 -29.47 -7.64
CA THR A 50 -22.96 -29.45 -8.96
C THR A 50 -23.69 -30.77 -9.27
N ALA A 51 -23.10 -31.91 -8.89
CA ALA A 51 -23.73 -33.21 -9.06
C ALA A 51 -25.00 -33.36 -8.20
N TRP A 52 -25.01 -32.85 -6.97
CA TRP A 52 -26.20 -32.82 -6.11
C TRP A 52 -27.30 -31.92 -6.65
N GLU A 53 -26.96 -30.74 -7.17
CA GLU A 53 -27.92 -29.86 -7.85
C GLU A 53 -28.52 -30.54 -9.09
N SER A 54 -27.67 -31.20 -9.89
CA SER A 54 -28.13 -31.97 -11.04
C SER A 54 -29.08 -33.10 -10.63
N ALA A 55 -28.77 -33.82 -9.53
CA ALA A 55 -29.64 -34.87 -9.00
C ALA A 55 -31.01 -34.31 -8.55
N ALA A 56 -31.04 -33.14 -7.91
CA ALA A 56 -32.29 -32.46 -7.55
C ALA A 56 -33.15 -32.13 -8.78
N LEU A 57 -32.52 -31.61 -9.84
CA LEU A 57 -33.19 -31.31 -11.12
C LEU A 57 -33.69 -32.59 -11.80
N GLN A 58 -32.91 -33.67 -11.79
CA GLN A 58 -33.33 -34.97 -12.34
C GLN A 58 -34.51 -35.57 -11.56
N LEU A 59 -34.52 -35.46 -10.23
CA LEU A 59 -35.66 -35.88 -9.39
C LEU A 59 -36.92 -35.07 -9.73
N GLN A 60 -36.79 -33.76 -9.93
CA GLN A 60 -37.90 -32.91 -10.35
C GLN A 60 -38.39 -33.25 -11.76
N SER A 61 -37.47 -33.48 -12.70
CA SER A 61 -37.79 -33.93 -14.05
C SER A 61 -38.53 -35.27 -14.05
N HIS A 62 -38.05 -36.24 -13.27
CA HIS A 62 -38.69 -37.56 -13.13
C HIS A 62 -40.10 -37.45 -12.54
N ARG A 63 -40.30 -36.61 -11.50
CA ARG A 63 -41.62 -36.32 -10.94
C ARG A 63 -42.61 -35.80 -11.99
N HIS A 64 -42.13 -35.03 -12.97
CA HIS A 64 -42.95 -34.45 -14.03
C HIS A 64 -42.98 -35.27 -15.34
N SER A 65 -42.31 -36.43 -15.39
CA SER A 65 -42.19 -37.24 -16.61
C SER A 65 -43.50 -37.88 -17.08
N ALA A 66 -44.45 -38.13 -16.17
CA ALA A 66 -45.76 -38.69 -16.47
C ALA A 66 -46.88 -37.82 -15.85
N PRO A 67 -47.26 -36.70 -16.49
CA PRO A 67 -48.15 -35.70 -15.90
C PRO A 67 -49.58 -36.20 -15.63
N MET A 68 -49.98 -37.34 -16.22
CA MET A 68 -51.27 -37.97 -15.97
C MET A 68 -51.26 -38.96 -14.79
N CYS A 69 -50.09 -39.25 -14.20
CA CYS A 69 -49.95 -40.13 -13.05
C CYS A 69 -49.98 -39.31 -11.75
N VAL A 70 -51.16 -39.26 -11.11
CA VAL A 70 -51.37 -38.47 -9.88
C VAL A 70 -50.39 -38.85 -8.76
N THR A 71 -50.10 -40.14 -8.58
CA THR A 71 -49.14 -40.64 -7.58
C THR A 71 -47.70 -40.15 -7.81
N LEU A 72 -47.26 -40.08 -9.07
CA LEU A 72 -45.91 -39.61 -9.41
C LEU A 72 -45.82 -38.09 -9.34
N GLN A 73 -46.85 -37.39 -9.84
CA GLN A 73 -46.93 -35.94 -9.83
C GLN A 73 -47.05 -35.39 -8.41
N SER A 74 -47.83 -36.04 -7.53
CA SER A 74 -47.92 -35.66 -6.11
C SER A 74 -46.54 -35.72 -5.46
N GLY A 75 -45.76 -36.76 -5.76
CA GLY A 75 -44.42 -36.96 -5.21
C GLY A 75 -44.42 -37.05 -3.68
N ASP A 76 -45.58 -37.39 -3.11
CA ASP A 76 -45.85 -37.43 -1.68
C ASP A 76 -46.35 -38.84 -1.31
N PRO A 77 -45.63 -39.58 -0.46
CA PRO A 77 -46.01 -40.92 -0.02
C PRO A 77 -47.37 -40.97 0.70
N SER A 78 -47.91 -39.84 1.17
CA SER A 78 -49.24 -39.74 1.77
C SER A 78 -50.37 -39.57 0.74
N ALA A 79 -50.04 -39.23 -0.51
CA ALA A 79 -51.00 -38.97 -1.59
C ALA A 79 -50.81 -39.96 -2.75
N VAL A 80 -51.03 -41.25 -2.46
CA VAL A 80 -50.77 -42.37 -3.38
C VAL A 80 -52.06 -43.11 -3.76
N VAL A 81 -52.25 -43.37 -5.05
CA VAL A 81 -53.35 -44.21 -5.57
C VAL A 81 -53.09 -45.69 -5.27
N PRO A 82 -54.09 -46.50 -4.87
CA PRO A 82 -53.92 -47.93 -4.57
C PRO A 82 -53.21 -48.70 -5.68
N GLY A 83 -52.25 -49.56 -5.30
CA GLY A 83 -51.44 -50.34 -6.25
C GLY A 83 -50.19 -49.61 -6.78
N HIS A 84 -49.99 -48.35 -6.42
CA HIS A 84 -48.77 -47.59 -6.72
C HIS A 84 -47.95 -47.29 -5.47
N VAL A 85 -46.68 -46.93 -5.66
CA VAL A 85 -45.78 -46.38 -4.64
C VAL A 85 -45.06 -45.16 -5.22
N THR A 86 -44.65 -44.21 -4.37
CA THR A 86 -43.88 -43.03 -4.79
C THR A 86 -42.79 -42.72 -3.77
N ALA A 87 -41.76 -42.01 -4.20
CA ALA A 87 -40.71 -41.50 -3.32
C ALA A 87 -41.10 -40.12 -2.76
N PRO A 88 -40.57 -39.69 -1.61
CA PRO A 88 -40.79 -38.34 -1.09
C PRO A 88 -39.94 -37.31 -1.85
N TYR A 89 -40.31 -36.98 -3.09
CA TYR A 89 -39.51 -36.16 -4.00
C TYR A 89 -39.14 -34.79 -3.44
N ALA A 90 -40.06 -34.12 -2.74
CA ALA A 90 -39.79 -32.82 -2.13
C ALA A 90 -38.70 -32.91 -1.04
N ALA A 91 -38.79 -33.92 -0.16
CA ALA A 91 -37.79 -34.13 0.88
C ALA A 91 -36.44 -34.57 0.30
N LEU A 92 -36.44 -35.42 -0.72
CA LEU A 92 -35.22 -35.84 -1.42
C LEU A 92 -34.55 -34.67 -2.15
N GLY A 93 -35.32 -33.86 -2.88
CA GLY A 93 -34.83 -32.65 -3.56
C GLY A 93 -34.22 -31.65 -2.57
N ASN A 94 -34.90 -31.38 -1.46
CA ASN A 94 -34.35 -30.50 -0.41
C ASN A 94 -33.04 -31.05 0.16
N ARG A 95 -32.95 -32.35 0.44
CA ARG A 95 -31.69 -32.97 0.89
C ARG A 95 -30.57 -32.84 -0.14
N CYS A 96 -30.87 -32.97 -1.44
CA CYS A 96 -29.89 -32.73 -2.49
C CYS A 96 -29.38 -31.29 -2.46
N TYR A 97 -30.26 -30.29 -2.33
CA TYR A 97 -29.85 -28.89 -2.20
C TYR A 97 -29.07 -28.60 -0.90
N ASP A 98 -29.44 -29.22 0.21
CA ASP A 98 -28.70 -29.11 1.48
C ASP A 98 -27.28 -29.68 1.33
N HIS A 99 -27.14 -30.84 0.68
CA HIS A 99 -25.82 -31.43 0.39
C HIS A 99 -25.02 -30.60 -0.59
N ALA A 100 -25.64 -30.05 -1.65
CA ALA A 100 -24.98 -29.14 -2.57
C ALA A 100 -24.42 -27.92 -1.83
N THR A 101 -25.24 -27.29 -0.99
CA THR A 101 -24.84 -26.13 -0.18
C THR A 101 -23.70 -26.48 0.78
N ALA A 102 -23.75 -27.64 1.44
CA ALA A 102 -22.68 -28.08 2.34
C ALA A 102 -21.37 -28.36 1.60
N CYS A 103 -21.42 -29.00 0.42
CA CYS A 103 -20.24 -29.24 -0.40
C CYS A 103 -19.66 -27.92 -0.93
N GLN A 104 -20.51 -26.98 -1.35
CA GLN A 104 -20.07 -25.67 -1.81
C GLN A 104 -19.35 -24.91 -0.69
N ARG A 105 -19.90 -24.91 0.54
CA ARG A 105 -19.23 -24.29 1.70
C ARG A 105 -17.86 -24.90 1.97
N LEU A 106 -17.75 -26.23 1.95
CA LEU A 106 -16.46 -26.90 2.12
C LEU A 106 -15.46 -26.53 1.01
N SER A 107 -15.92 -26.45 -0.24
CA SER A 107 -15.11 -25.95 -1.35
C SER A 107 -14.61 -24.54 -1.09
N ASP A 108 -15.49 -23.64 -0.64
CA ASP A 108 -15.15 -22.24 -0.40
C ASP A 108 -14.16 -22.11 0.79
N ASP A 109 -14.35 -22.87 1.87
CA ASP A 109 -13.45 -22.92 3.02
C ASP A 109 -12.05 -23.42 2.63
N LEU A 110 -11.97 -24.49 1.82
CA LEU A 110 -10.71 -25.05 1.34
C LEU A 110 -9.96 -24.07 0.42
N ARG A 111 -10.68 -23.39 -0.49
CA ARG A 111 -10.10 -22.31 -1.32
C ARG A 111 -9.62 -21.15 -0.48
N GLY A 112 -10.40 -20.71 0.51
CA GLY A 112 -9.99 -19.65 1.43
C GLY A 112 -8.72 -20.02 2.19
N ALA A 113 -8.61 -21.25 2.68
CA ALA A 113 -7.39 -21.72 3.33
C ALA A 113 -6.17 -21.77 2.38
N ALA A 114 -6.38 -22.20 1.13
CA ALA A 114 -5.33 -22.20 0.12
C ALA A 114 -4.85 -20.77 -0.20
N ASP A 115 -5.78 -19.83 -0.36
CA ASP A 115 -5.49 -18.42 -0.61
C ASP A 115 -4.70 -17.78 0.54
N LEU A 116 -5.13 -17.99 1.78
CA LEU A 116 -4.43 -17.50 2.97
C LEU A 116 -3.00 -18.05 3.06
N LEU A 117 -2.79 -19.34 2.75
CA LEU A 117 -1.44 -19.94 2.70
C LEU A 117 -0.58 -19.31 1.61
N ILE A 118 -1.17 -19.07 0.43
CA ILE A 118 -0.48 -18.43 -0.70
C ILE A 118 -0.04 -17.03 -0.32
N ARG A 119 -0.93 -16.22 0.27
CA ARG A 119 -0.65 -14.84 0.68
C ARG A 119 0.35 -14.75 1.82
N ALA A 120 0.17 -15.54 2.88
CA ALA A 120 1.06 -15.54 4.05
C ALA A 120 2.50 -15.92 3.69
N HIS A 121 2.67 -16.86 2.77
CA HIS A 121 3.99 -17.36 2.36
C HIS A 121 4.48 -16.81 1.03
N SER A 122 3.78 -15.83 0.45
CA SER A 122 4.15 -15.24 -0.85
C SER A 122 4.32 -16.29 -1.94
N LEU A 123 3.56 -17.40 -1.87
CA LEU A 123 3.64 -18.50 -2.83
C LEU A 123 3.25 -17.93 -4.19
N TYR A 124 4.02 -18.23 -5.23
CA TYR A 124 3.81 -17.70 -6.58
C TYR A 124 4.02 -16.18 -6.77
N SER A 125 4.43 -15.43 -5.75
CA SER A 125 4.75 -13.99 -5.90
C SER A 125 5.72 -13.72 -7.04
N GLN A 126 6.73 -14.58 -7.25
CA GLN A 126 7.64 -14.49 -8.39
C GLN A 126 6.95 -14.67 -9.74
N ALA A 127 5.98 -15.59 -9.84
CA ALA A 127 5.25 -15.86 -11.07
C ALA A 127 4.29 -14.70 -11.40
N GLU A 128 3.58 -14.18 -10.40
CA GLU A 128 2.71 -13.01 -10.51
C GLU A 128 3.51 -11.76 -10.91
N MET A 129 4.64 -11.51 -10.25
CA MET A 129 5.56 -10.42 -10.62
C MET A 129 6.11 -10.58 -12.03
N THR A 130 6.45 -11.79 -12.45
CA THR A 130 6.93 -12.05 -13.81
C THR A 130 5.84 -11.74 -14.84
N ALA A 131 4.59 -12.16 -14.57
CA ALA A 131 3.45 -11.85 -15.43
C ALA A 131 3.15 -10.35 -15.48
N ARG A 132 3.16 -9.67 -14.33
CA ARG A 132 2.97 -8.22 -14.21
C ARG A 132 4.07 -7.47 -14.96
N ARG A 133 5.33 -7.85 -14.78
CA ARG A 133 6.47 -7.29 -15.52
C ARG A 133 6.34 -7.46 -17.03
N MET A 134 6.01 -8.66 -17.52
CA MET A 134 5.79 -8.87 -18.96
C MET A 134 4.66 -7.99 -19.49
N PHE A 135 3.57 -7.83 -18.73
CA PHE A 135 2.47 -6.94 -19.10
C PHE A 135 2.90 -5.47 -19.13
N THR A 136 3.62 -4.99 -18.10
CA THR A 136 4.19 -3.64 -18.02
C THR A 136 5.14 -3.36 -19.19
N GLU A 137 6.04 -4.29 -19.52
CA GLU A 137 6.99 -4.18 -20.64
C GLU A 137 6.26 -4.11 -22.00
N LEU A 138 5.19 -4.89 -22.19
CA LEU A 138 4.35 -4.84 -23.39
C LEU A 138 3.62 -3.48 -23.52
N LEU A 139 3.07 -2.97 -22.43
CA LEU A 139 2.43 -1.64 -22.40
C LEU A 139 3.45 -0.52 -22.65
N GLN A 140 4.64 -0.61 -22.08
CA GLN A 140 5.75 0.33 -22.31
C GLN A 140 6.12 0.35 -23.80
N ALA A 141 6.32 -0.81 -24.41
CA ALA A 141 6.66 -0.93 -25.83
C ALA A 141 5.53 -0.38 -26.73
N GLY A 142 4.27 -0.68 -26.42
CA GLY A 142 3.11 -0.13 -27.11
C GLY A 142 3.02 1.40 -26.98
N THR A 143 3.30 1.93 -25.79
CA THR A 143 3.30 3.38 -25.50
C THR A 143 4.42 4.09 -26.25
N GLN A 144 5.62 3.52 -26.32
CA GLN A 144 6.74 4.08 -27.11
C GLN A 144 6.43 4.10 -28.61
N ALA A 145 5.78 3.05 -29.13
CA ALA A 145 5.43 2.96 -30.55
C ALA A 145 4.25 3.87 -30.94
N LYS A 146 3.27 4.04 -30.05
CA LYS A 146 2.00 4.72 -30.33
C LYS A 146 1.56 5.59 -29.12
N PRO A 147 2.31 6.65 -28.76
CA PRO A 147 2.06 7.40 -27.52
C PRO A 147 0.68 8.04 -27.45
N GLY A 148 0.18 8.55 -28.58
CA GLY A 148 -1.16 9.14 -28.65
C GLY A 148 -2.30 8.15 -28.37
N TYR A 149 -2.13 6.87 -28.75
CA TYR A 149 -3.14 5.84 -28.52
C TYR A 149 -3.09 5.29 -27.10
N ALA A 150 -1.90 5.14 -26.52
CA ALA A 150 -1.75 4.72 -25.13
C ALA A 150 -2.35 5.75 -24.16
N ALA A 151 -2.04 7.04 -24.34
CA ALA A 151 -2.62 8.12 -23.55
C ALA A 151 -4.14 8.20 -23.71
N ALA A 152 -4.65 8.04 -24.93
CA ALA A 152 -6.09 8.00 -25.19
C ALA A 152 -6.77 6.78 -24.55
N GLY A 153 -6.11 5.62 -24.55
CA GLY A 153 -6.59 4.40 -23.91
C GLY A 153 -6.73 4.56 -22.39
N VAL A 154 -5.69 5.06 -21.71
CA VAL A 154 -5.75 5.34 -20.26
C VAL A 154 -6.79 6.41 -19.95
N ALA A 155 -6.88 7.49 -20.74
CA ALA A 155 -7.89 8.52 -20.55
C ALA A 155 -9.32 7.96 -20.71
N ALA A 156 -9.54 7.04 -21.67
CA ALA A 156 -10.83 6.37 -21.85
C ALA A 156 -11.16 5.45 -20.67
N VAL A 157 -10.20 4.67 -20.15
CA VAL A 157 -10.37 3.85 -18.95
C VAL A 157 -10.63 4.71 -17.71
N ALA A 158 -9.90 5.81 -17.54
CA ALA A 158 -10.10 6.78 -16.45
C ALA A 158 -11.51 7.39 -16.50
N ALA A 159 -11.96 7.82 -17.68
CA ALA A 159 -13.30 8.35 -17.87
C ALA A 159 -14.38 7.30 -17.61
N GLY A 160 -14.16 6.05 -18.06
CA GLY A 160 -15.04 4.92 -17.76
C GLY A 160 -15.12 4.64 -16.26
N GLY A 161 -13.98 4.64 -15.56
CA GLY A 161 -13.90 4.48 -14.10
C GLY A 161 -14.58 5.61 -13.33
N PHE A 162 -14.40 6.87 -13.76
CA PHE A 162 -15.12 8.02 -13.20
C PHE A 162 -16.64 7.89 -13.35
N LEU A 163 -17.11 7.50 -14.54
CA LEU A 163 -18.54 7.31 -14.82
C LEU A 163 -19.13 6.14 -14.02
N ALA A 164 -18.40 5.02 -13.93
CA ALA A 164 -18.78 3.87 -13.11
C ALA A 164 -18.82 4.22 -11.62
N GLY A 165 -17.80 4.93 -11.13
CA GLY A 165 -17.73 5.44 -9.76
C GLY A 165 -18.87 6.40 -9.41
N TRP A 166 -19.25 7.28 -10.35
CA TRP A 166 -20.41 8.17 -10.16
C TRP A 166 -21.72 7.38 -10.04
N THR A 167 -21.92 6.30 -10.81
CA THR A 167 -23.08 5.42 -10.61
C THR A 167 -23.05 4.68 -9.27
N ILE A 168 -21.87 4.36 -8.73
CA ILE A 168 -21.72 3.66 -7.44
C ILE A 168 -21.95 4.62 -6.27
N ASP A 169 -21.24 5.75 -6.24
CA ASP A 169 -21.29 6.71 -5.13
C ASP A 169 -22.50 7.64 -5.18
N GLY A 170 -23.25 7.65 -6.28
CA GLY A 170 -24.34 8.61 -6.53
C GLY A 170 -23.90 10.06 -6.72
N LYS A 171 -22.58 10.33 -6.66
CA LYS A 171 -21.96 11.65 -6.84
C LYS A 171 -20.63 11.56 -7.59
N PRO A 172 -20.19 12.63 -8.28
CA PRO A 172 -18.89 12.64 -8.95
C PRO A 172 -17.75 12.42 -7.94
N ASN A 173 -16.90 11.42 -8.18
CA ASN A 173 -15.75 11.12 -7.34
C ASN A 173 -14.52 10.72 -8.19
N PRO A 174 -13.45 11.56 -8.25
CA PRO A 174 -12.28 11.31 -9.08
C PRO A 174 -11.38 10.18 -8.55
N ALA A 175 -11.53 9.72 -7.30
CA ALA A 175 -10.72 8.61 -6.77
C ALA A 175 -10.88 7.32 -7.62
N TRP A 176 -12.08 7.10 -8.16
CA TRP A 176 -12.37 5.97 -9.06
C TRP A 176 -11.57 5.99 -10.36
N MET A 177 -11.06 7.14 -10.80
CA MET A 177 -10.18 7.19 -11.99
C MET A 177 -8.89 6.40 -11.76
N SER A 178 -8.30 6.46 -10.55
CA SER A 178 -7.07 5.74 -10.22
C SER A 178 -7.31 4.23 -10.13
N THR A 179 -8.41 3.82 -9.47
CA THR A 179 -8.80 2.40 -9.32
C THR A 179 -8.90 1.66 -10.64
N PHE A 180 -9.51 2.26 -11.66
CA PHE A 180 -9.67 1.61 -12.96
C PHE A 180 -8.44 1.70 -13.85
N THR A 181 -7.57 2.69 -13.65
CA THR A 181 -6.37 2.87 -14.49
C THR A 181 -5.14 2.16 -13.97
N TYR A 182 -5.13 1.74 -12.70
CA TYR A 182 -3.98 1.12 -12.02
C TYR A 182 -3.17 0.13 -12.87
N PRO A 183 -3.77 -0.89 -13.51
CA PRO A 183 -2.99 -1.89 -14.23
C PRO A 183 -2.17 -1.30 -15.39
N PHE A 184 -2.55 -0.11 -15.87
CA PHE A 184 -1.95 0.55 -17.02
C PHE A 184 -0.95 1.66 -16.66
N GLN A 185 -0.96 2.14 -15.41
CA GLN A 185 -0.23 3.35 -15.01
C GLN A 185 1.29 3.17 -15.13
N GLU A 186 1.84 2.11 -14.53
CA GLU A 186 3.28 1.80 -14.51
C GLU A 186 3.86 1.68 -15.94
N GLY A 187 3.20 0.90 -16.81
CA GLY A 187 3.68 0.67 -18.18
C GLY A 187 3.60 1.91 -19.07
N VAL A 188 2.59 2.76 -18.89
CA VAL A 188 2.43 4.00 -19.66
C VAL A 188 3.42 5.07 -19.22
N LEU A 189 3.66 5.21 -17.91
CA LEU A 189 4.65 6.14 -17.36
C LEU A 189 6.07 5.74 -17.80
N SER A 190 6.40 4.46 -17.71
CA SER A 190 7.67 3.91 -18.21
C SER A 190 7.85 4.12 -19.71
N GLY A 191 6.77 4.02 -20.48
CA GLY A 191 6.78 4.26 -21.93
C GLY A 191 7.07 5.71 -22.27
N ALA A 192 6.39 6.64 -21.58
CA ALA A 192 6.63 8.08 -21.71
C ALA A 192 8.06 8.47 -21.26
N GLY A 193 8.53 7.89 -20.15
CA GLY A 193 9.90 8.04 -19.66
C GLY A 193 10.93 7.58 -20.69
N GLY A 194 10.74 6.43 -21.32
CA GLY A 194 11.64 5.92 -22.36
C GLY A 194 11.72 6.83 -23.60
N ILE A 195 10.61 7.42 -24.04
CA ILE A 195 10.59 8.40 -25.16
C ILE A 195 11.43 9.63 -24.80
N ILE A 196 11.21 10.21 -23.62
CA ILE A 196 11.91 11.43 -23.16
C ILE A 196 13.40 11.12 -22.89
N GLY A 197 13.68 9.98 -22.26
CA GLY A 197 15.02 9.47 -21.96
C GLY A 197 15.85 9.14 -23.20
N GLY A 198 15.21 8.85 -24.35
CA GLY A 198 15.88 8.51 -25.61
C GLY A 198 16.28 7.03 -25.69
N VAL A 199 15.51 6.13 -25.08
CA VAL A 199 15.80 4.69 -25.00
C VAL A 199 15.25 3.97 -26.25
N PRO A 200 16.03 3.10 -26.93
CA PRO A 200 15.56 2.38 -28.11
C PRO A 200 14.43 1.38 -27.80
N ILE A 201 13.42 1.32 -28.69
CA ILE A 201 12.29 0.37 -28.59
C ILE A 201 12.82 -1.07 -28.47
N GLY A 202 12.42 -1.78 -27.40
CA GLY A 202 12.80 -3.18 -27.18
C GLY A 202 14.21 -3.41 -26.62
N LYS A 203 15.00 -2.37 -26.27
CA LYS A 203 16.28 -2.52 -25.54
C LYS A 203 16.19 -2.26 -24.03
N SER A 204 14.97 -2.09 -23.51
CA SER A 204 14.66 -2.00 -22.06
C SER A 204 14.88 -3.33 -21.31
N ILE A 205 15.21 -4.42 -22.04
CA ILE A 205 15.47 -5.79 -21.54
C ILE A 205 16.53 -5.86 -20.41
N ALA A 206 17.31 -4.80 -20.17
CA ALA A 206 18.36 -4.77 -19.15
C ALA A 206 18.34 -3.57 -18.17
N HIS A 207 17.44 -2.58 -18.30
CA HIS A 207 17.48 -1.36 -17.49
C HIS A 207 16.07 -0.87 -17.13
N THR A 208 15.81 -0.59 -15.85
CA THR A 208 14.52 -0.12 -15.29
C THR A 208 14.48 1.39 -14.97
N ASP A 209 15.55 2.13 -15.29
CA ASP A 209 15.74 3.54 -14.89
C ASP A 209 15.15 4.57 -15.89
N GLU A 210 14.25 4.21 -16.80
CA GLU A 210 13.83 5.10 -17.89
C GLU A 210 13.09 6.36 -17.42
N VAL A 211 12.20 6.22 -16.43
CA VAL A 211 11.46 7.35 -15.87
C VAL A 211 12.41 8.30 -15.14
N ASN A 212 13.37 7.76 -14.39
CA ASN A 212 14.37 8.55 -13.67
C ASN A 212 15.29 9.35 -14.61
N LYS A 213 15.65 8.78 -15.77
CA LYS A 213 16.38 9.49 -16.84
C LYS A 213 15.55 10.61 -17.48
N ALA A 214 14.23 10.41 -17.62
CA ALA A 214 13.32 11.42 -18.14
C ALA A 214 13.07 12.57 -17.15
N ALA A 215 12.88 12.25 -15.86
CA ALA A 215 12.78 13.22 -14.78
C ALA A 215 13.99 14.17 -14.78
N GLY A 216 15.21 13.63 -14.96
CA GLY A 216 16.43 14.42 -15.10
C GLY A 216 16.44 15.40 -16.30
N LYS A 217 15.82 15.05 -17.43
CA LYS A 217 15.72 15.97 -18.59
C LYS A 217 14.65 17.05 -18.42
N ILE A 218 13.54 16.75 -17.75
CA ILE A 218 12.46 17.71 -17.46
C ILE A 218 12.90 18.71 -16.38
N ALA A 219 13.59 18.22 -15.33
CA ALA A 219 14.12 19.05 -14.25
C ALA A 219 15.16 20.08 -14.73
N ASN A 220 15.91 19.79 -15.80
CA ASN A 220 16.84 20.76 -16.42
C ASN A 220 16.15 22.05 -16.90
N PHE A 221 14.83 22.02 -17.10
CA PHE A 221 14.05 23.17 -17.57
C PHE A 221 13.23 23.83 -16.45
N SER A 222 12.85 23.09 -15.40
CA SER A 222 11.98 23.58 -14.31
C SER A 222 12.71 23.94 -13.01
N GLY A 223 13.79 23.24 -12.64
CA GLY A 223 14.55 23.50 -11.42
C GLY A 223 15.12 24.93 -11.36
N PRO A 224 15.87 25.39 -12.38
CA PRO A 224 16.42 26.74 -12.41
C PRO A 224 15.36 27.85 -12.40
N ALA A 225 14.16 27.59 -12.93
CA ALA A 225 13.07 28.58 -12.97
C ALA A 225 12.36 28.73 -11.61
N LYS A 226 12.27 27.65 -10.82
CA LYS A 226 11.69 27.69 -9.48
C LYS A 226 12.69 28.18 -8.44
N ASP A 227 13.97 27.85 -8.55
CA ASP A 227 15.05 28.38 -7.68
C ASP A 227 15.11 29.90 -7.70
N VAL A 228 14.80 30.51 -8.85
CA VAL A 228 14.71 31.97 -9.02
C VAL A 228 13.50 32.58 -8.29
N VAL A 229 12.44 31.81 -8.03
CA VAL A 229 11.19 32.27 -7.40
C VAL A 229 11.09 31.87 -5.91
N GLN A 230 11.46 30.65 -5.56
CA GLN A 230 11.40 30.09 -4.19
C GLN A 230 12.65 30.41 -3.37
N GLY A 231 13.80 30.61 -4.02
CA GLY A 231 15.11 30.72 -3.37
C GLY A 231 15.69 29.34 -3.03
N ASN A 232 17.02 29.25 -2.94
CA ASN A 232 17.77 28.01 -2.70
C ASN A 232 18.40 27.94 -1.28
N HIS A 233 18.07 28.93 -0.43
CA HIS A 233 18.57 28.97 0.94
C HIS A 233 17.56 28.30 1.87
N LEU A 234 17.98 27.16 2.41
CA LEU A 234 17.20 26.35 3.33
C LEU A 234 17.52 26.76 4.77
N ASP A 235 16.52 27.22 5.50
CA ASP A 235 16.57 27.43 6.94
C ASP A 235 15.93 26.22 7.65
N VAL A 236 16.72 25.52 8.46
CA VAL A 236 16.25 24.39 9.27
C VAL A 236 16.36 24.76 10.73
N ARG A 237 15.22 24.79 11.41
CA ARG A 237 15.14 25.15 12.83
C ARG A 237 14.45 24.06 13.63
N GLU A 238 14.98 23.81 14.83
CA GLU A 238 14.28 23.00 15.82
C GLU A 238 13.05 23.77 16.33
N VAL A 239 11.91 23.10 16.42
CA VAL A 239 10.64 23.64 16.91
C VAL A 239 10.12 22.78 18.07
N GLN A 240 9.39 23.40 18.98
CA GLN A 240 8.75 22.68 20.09
C GLN A 240 7.30 22.37 19.73
N ALA A 241 6.88 21.14 20.03
CA ALA A 241 5.47 20.74 19.97
C ALA A 241 4.83 20.93 21.35
N ASN A 242 3.62 21.50 21.37
CA ASN A 242 2.82 21.66 22.58
C ASN A 242 2.02 20.39 22.95
N ALA A 243 2.16 19.33 22.17
CA ALA A 243 1.46 18.07 22.34
C ALA A 243 2.34 16.89 21.87
N ASP A 244 2.06 15.70 22.40
CA ASP A 244 2.73 14.46 22.00
C ASP A 244 2.23 13.96 20.64
N VAL A 245 2.78 14.53 19.55
CA VAL A 245 2.43 14.15 18.18
C VAL A 245 3.04 12.80 17.81
N VAL A 246 4.35 12.63 18.06
CA VAL A 246 5.13 11.41 17.78
C VAL A 246 5.54 10.79 19.10
N ARG A 247 4.98 9.61 19.39
CA ARG A 247 5.21 8.86 20.64
C ARG A 247 6.37 7.88 20.48
N ALA A 248 6.80 7.25 21.58
CA ALA A 248 7.71 6.10 21.50
C ALA A 248 7.14 5.04 20.55
N SER A 249 8.02 4.43 19.77
CA SER A 249 7.71 3.35 18.86
C SER A 249 8.64 2.19 19.12
N GLY A 250 8.09 0.98 19.09
CA GLY A 250 8.82 -0.28 19.08
C GLY A 250 8.32 -1.21 17.99
N SER A 251 7.73 -0.69 16.92
CA SER A 251 7.23 -1.48 15.78
C SER A 251 7.02 -0.62 14.54
N VAL A 252 6.99 -1.25 13.35
CA VAL A 252 6.64 -0.55 12.11
C VAL A 252 5.22 0.03 12.19
N ALA A 253 4.27 -0.71 12.77
CA ALA A 253 2.88 -0.26 12.89
C ALA A 253 2.74 1.01 13.75
N GLU A 254 3.40 1.08 14.91
CA GLU A 254 3.42 2.28 15.75
C GLU A 254 4.13 3.45 15.06
N SER A 255 5.21 3.17 14.31
CA SER A 255 5.91 4.19 13.53
C SER A 255 5.05 4.75 12.40
N MET A 256 4.26 3.91 11.71
CA MET A 256 3.29 4.36 10.70
C MET A 256 2.17 5.19 11.32
N GLU A 257 1.73 4.86 12.53
CA GLU A 257 0.76 5.67 13.28
C GLU A 257 1.34 7.04 13.67
N ASN A 258 2.58 7.08 14.17
CA ASN A 258 3.27 8.33 14.43
C ASN A 258 3.43 9.19 13.17
N LEU A 259 3.78 8.57 12.05
CA LEU A 259 3.87 9.22 10.74
C LEU A 259 2.51 9.79 10.30
N ARG A 260 1.42 9.04 10.48
CA ARG A 260 0.06 9.51 10.19
C ARG A 260 -0.33 10.69 11.07
N ARG A 261 -0.10 10.61 12.38
CA ARG A 261 -0.42 11.69 13.32
C ARG A 261 0.37 12.96 12.99
N LEU A 262 1.66 12.82 12.66
CA LEU A 262 2.49 13.96 12.23
C LEU A 262 1.98 14.58 10.92
N ALA A 263 1.64 13.75 9.93
CA ALA A 263 1.15 14.21 8.63
C ALA A 263 -0.23 14.88 8.72
N GLU A 264 -1.17 14.27 9.46
CA GLU A 264 -2.54 14.75 9.60
C GLU A 264 -2.64 16.02 10.45
N GLU A 265 -1.86 16.12 11.53
CA GLU A 265 -1.78 17.33 12.36
C GLU A 265 -1.31 18.52 11.52
N ARG A 266 -0.24 18.33 10.75
CA ARG A 266 0.29 19.37 9.85
C ARG A 266 -0.71 19.82 8.79
N LEU A 267 -1.58 18.91 8.35
CA LEU A 267 -2.64 19.19 7.36
C LEU A 267 -3.94 19.71 7.99
N GLY A 268 -3.99 19.89 9.31
CA GLY A 268 -5.18 20.31 10.04
C GLY A 268 -6.34 19.29 9.96
N LYS A 269 -6.02 18.01 9.78
CA LYS A 269 -7.00 16.90 9.72
C LYS A 269 -7.32 16.34 11.09
N ILE A 270 -6.40 16.50 12.03
CA ILE A 270 -6.60 16.28 13.46
C ILE A 270 -6.22 17.56 14.20
N GLU A 271 -6.78 17.75 15.39
CA GLU A 271 -6.49 18.89 16.25
C GLU A 271 -5.82 18.39 17.53
N LEU A 272 -4.50 18.22 17.49
CA LEU A 272 -3.70 17.95 18.68
C LEU A 272 -3.27 19.24 19.38
N ASN A 273 -3.50 20.40 18.76
CA ASN A 273 -3.03 21.71 19.22
C ASN A 273 -1.51 21.73 19.43
N SER A 274 -0.78 20.99 18.59
CA SER A 274 0.67 20.83 18.74
C SER A 274 1.46 22.09 18.41
N GLY A 275 0.87 23.02 17.65
CA GLY A 275 1.60 24.18 17.09
C GLY A 275 2.59 23.80 16.00
N LEU A 276 2.63 22.53 15.57
CA LEU A 276 3.42 22.10 14.42
C LEU A 276 2.68 22.49 13.14
N GLU A 277 3.32 23.30 12.32
CA GLU A 277 2.86 23.69 11.00
C GLU A 277 3.98 23.41 9.98
N TYR A 278 3.67 23.39 8.67
CA TYR A 278 4.66 23.25 7.59
C TYR A 278 5.50 21.95 7.63
N GLY A 279 6.37 21.76 6.63
CA GLY A 279 7.30 20.64 6.45
C GLY A 279 8.15 20.36 7.68
N THR A 280 7.57 19.64 8.63
CA THR A 280 8.14 19.31 9.92
C THR A 280 8.41 17.81 9.95
N ILE A 281 9.63 17.44 10.31
CA ILE A 281 10.00 16.05 10.57
C ILE A 281 10.18 15.84 12.06
N ALA A 282 10.11 14.58 12.51
CA ALA A 282 10.44 14.20 13.87
C ALA A 282 11.68 13.29 13.88
N ILE A 283 12.58 13.53 14.84
CA ILE A 283 13.75 12.70 15.10
C ILE A 283 13.66 12.24 16.55
N GLN A 284 13.68 10.93 16.76
CA GLN A 284 13.63 10.30 18.08
C GLN A 284 14.96 9.64 18.40
N ARG A 285 15.45 9.85 19.63
CA ARG A 285 16.65 9.17 20.15
C ARG A 285 16.24 8.10 21.15
N TYR A 286 16.66 6.88 20.90
CA TYR A 286 16.52 5.74 21.79
C TYR A 286 17.89 5.41 22.38
N GLU A 287 17.96 5.27 23.69
CA GLU A 287 19.18 4.85 24.39
C GLU A 287 19.11 3.36 24.69
N ARG A 288 20.08 2.60 24.18
CA ARG A 288 20.21 1.16 24.40
C ARG A 288 20.75 0.88 25.80
N SER A 289 20.58 -0.36 26.24
CA SER A 289 21.08 -0.83 27.55
C SER A 289 22.60 -0.74 27.70
N ASP A 290 23.35 -0.70 26.60
CA ASP A 290 24.81 -0.55 26.60
C ASP A 290 25.27 0.93 26.58
N GLY A 291 24.32 1.88 26.59
CA GLY A 291 24.57 3.31 26.57
C GLY A 291 24.78 3.90 25.16
N THR A 292 24.68 3.09 24.10
CA THR A 292 24.70 3.59 22.71
C THR A 292 23.33 4.13 22.29
N ASN A 293 23.28 5.00 21.27
CA ASN A 293 22.01 5.52 20.75
C ASN A 293 21.57 4.79 19.47
N SER A 294 20.26 4.75 19.27
CA SER A 294 19.58 4.48 17.99
C SER A 294 18.63 5.62 17.68
N TRP A 295 18.31 5.76 16.40
CA TRP A 295 17.49 6.87 15.93
C TRP A 295 16.35 6.41 15.04
N LEU A 296 15.20 7.04 15.20
CA LEU A 296 14.07 6.93 14.27
C LEU A 296 13.76 8.31 13.70
N VAL A 297 13.77 8.42 12.37
CA VAL A 297 13.41 9.66 11.66
C VAL A 297 12.07 9.46 10.95
N THR A 298 11.09 10.27 11.30
CA THR A 298 9.73 10.25 10.73
C THR A 298 9.57 11.39 9.72
N ILE A 299 9.35 11.04 8.46
CA ILE A 299 9.38 11.97 7.31
C ILE A 299 8.01 11.99 6.62
N PRO A 300 7.17 13.02 6.82
CA PRO A 300 5.87 13.10 6.15
C PRO A 300 6.00 13.43 4.66
N GLY A 301 4.89 13.29 3.92
CA GLY A 301 4.82 13.64 2.50
C GLY A 301 4.76 15.14 2.23
N THR A 302 4.31 15.53 1.03
CA THR A 302 4.14 16.93 0.62
C THR A 302 3.10 17.68 1.48
N ASP A 303 3.33 18.96 1.76
CA ASP A 303 2.38 19.81 2.53
C ASP A 303 1.68 20.89 1.68
N GLY A 304 2.07 21.04 0.41
CA GLY A 304 1.48 22.01 -0.52
C GLY A 304 1.82 23.48 -0.22
N GLN A 305 2.73 23.76 0.71
CA GLN A 305 3.12 25.12 1.06
C GLN A 305 4.17 25.66 0.09
N PRO A 306 4.07 26.94 -0.34
CA PRO A 306 4.89 27.50 -1.41
C PRO A 306 6.38 27.63 -1.07
N ASP A 307 6.73 27.83 0.20
CA ASP A 307 8.09 27.94 0.73
C ASP A 307 8.53 26.69 1.52
N SER A 308 7.80 25.58 1.40
CA SER A 308 8.23 24.31 2.00
C SER A 308 9.26 23.59 1.13
N PRO A 309 10.26 22.93 1.74
CA PRO A 309 11.15 22.02 1.03
C PRO A 309 10.42 20.74 0.55
N PHE A 310 9.24 20.43 1.10
CA PHE A 310 8.42 19.28 0.71
C PHE A 310 7.39 19.61 -0.39
N GLY A 311 7.89 20.07 -1.54
CA GLY A 311 7.09 20.43 -2.71
C GLY A 311 7.09 19.39 -3.82
N TRP A 312 6.12 19.48 -4.74
CA TRP A 312 6.02 18.55 -5.89
C TRP A 312 7.26 18.54 -6.81
N ALA A 313 7.91 19.70 -7.01
CA ALA A 313 9.10 19.79 -7.85
C ALA A 313 10.26 18.95 -7.32
N GLN A 314 10.41 18.91 -5.99
CA GLN A 314 11.45 18.14 -5.31
C GLN A 314 11.27 16.63 -5.51
N ASN A 315 10.05 16.12 -5.76
CA ASN A 315 9.86 14.71 -6.14
C ASN A 315 10.62 14.36 -7.42
N VAL A 316 10.62 15.25 -8.41
CA VAL A 316 11.29 15.03 -9.70
C VAL A 316 12.81 14.99 -9.52
N GLU A 317 13.34 15.82 -8.62
CA GLU A 317 14.78 15.85 -8.30
C GLU A 317 15.21 14.60 -7.53
N LEU A 318 14.42 14.19 -6.53
CA LEU A 318 14.66 12.97 -5.75
C LEU A 318 14.58 11.70 -6.60
N MET A 319 13.72 11.66 -7.61
CA MET A 319 13.61 10.52 -8.54
C MET A 319 14.66 10.56 -9.66
N SER A 320 15.59 11.50 -9.65
CA SER A 320 16.65 11.59 -10.66
C SER A 320 17.60 10.39 -10.59
N ALA A 321 18.06 9.88 -11.74
CA ALA A 321 19.13 8.88 -11.78
C ALA A 321 20.50 9.43 -11.30
N ASP A 322 20.69 10.75 -11.37
CA ASP A 322 21.90 11.47 -10.96
C ASP A 322 21.92 11.72 -9.44
N GLN A 323 22.94 11.17 -8.76
CA GLN A 323 23.16 11.29 -7.32
C GLN A 323 23.33 12.74 -6.85
N GLU A 324 24.10 13.57 -7.57
CA GLU A 324 24.30 14.96 -7.15
C GLU A 324 23.00 15.74 -7.16
N ARG A 325 22.07 15.41 -8.06
CA ARG A 325 20.76 16.06 -8.13
C ARG A 325 19.86 15.63 -7.00
N ARG A 326 19.80 14.33 -6.69
CA ARG A 326 19.05 13.83 -5.53
C ARG A 326 19.54 14.49 -4.24
N ARG A 327 20.87 14.61 -4.08
CA ARG A 327 21.48 15.30 -2.93
C ARG A 327 21.18 16.80 -2.86
N LYS A 328 20.82 17.44 -3.98
CA LYS A 328 20.46 18.87 -4.03
C LYS A 328 18.98 19.12 -3.76
N ALA A 329 18.13 18.09 -3.80
CA ALA A 329 16.71 18.23 -3.50
C ALA A 329 16.51 18.81 -2.10
N ASP A 330 15.68 19.85 -1.99
CA ASP A 330 15.54 20.61 -0.74
C ASP A 330 15.03 19.77 0.42
N SER A 331 14.12 18.83 0.15
CA SER A 331 13.60 17.90 1.15
C SER A 331 14.67 16.93 1.66
N ALA A 332 15.55 16.42 0.80
CA ALA A 332 16.70 15.61 1.24
C ALA A 332 17.70 16.43 2.07
N ARG A 333 18.02 17.65 1.61
CA ARG A 333 18.89 18.58 2.36
C ARG A 333 18.32 18.92 3.72
N MET A 334 17.01 19.13 3.82
CA MET A 334 16.34 19.43 5.09
C MET A 334 16.47 18.28 6.07
N VAL A 335 16.19 17.05 5.65
CA VAL A 335 16.28 15.91 6.56
C VAL A 335 17.73 15.65 6.95
N ALA A 336 18.68 15.71 6.01
CA ALA A 336 20.10 15.56 6.32
C ALA A 336 20.60 16.62 7.32
N GLU A 337 20.19 17.87 7.17
CA GLU A 337 20.54 18.96 8.08
C GLU A 337 19.88 18.80 9.46
N ALA A 338 18.62 18.37 9.51
CA ALA A 338 17.95 18.06 10.76
C ALA A 338 18.62 16.90 11.52
N MET A 339 19.01 15.83 10.82
CA MET A 339 19.79 14.72 11.39
C MET A 339 21.13 15.21 11.94
N ARG A 340 21.80 16.12 11.24
CA ARG A 340 23.04 16.74 11.69
C ARG A 340 22.84 17.60 12.93
N GLN A 341 21.78 18.41 12.98
CA GLN A 341 21.44 19.25 14.14
C GLN A 341 21.02 18.42 15.36
N ALA A 342 20.33 17.29 15.15
CA ALA A 342 19.99 16.34 16.21
C ALA A 342 21.24 15.68 16.83
N GLY A 343 22.37 15.67 16.10
CA GLY A 343 23.64 15.13 16.56
C GLY A 343 23.79 13.63 16.29
N ILE A 344 23.11 13.10 15.28
CA ILE A 344 23.21 11.68 14.90
C ILE A 344 24.66 11.39 14.49
N GLY A 345 25.29 10.45 15.19
CA GLY A 345 26.63 9.98 14.89
C GLY A 345 26.67 9.08 13.66
N LYS A 346 27.79 9.10 12.93
CA LYS A 346 27.95 8.30 11.69
C LYS A 346 27.82 6.79 11.92
N ASP A 347 28.19 6.32 13.11
CA ASP A 347 28.20 4.89 13.48
C ASP A 347 26.97 4.52 14.33
N GLU A 348 26.04 5.47 14.55
CA GLU A 348 24.80 5.20 15.27
C GLU A 348 23.73 4.68 14.29
N PRO A 349 23.04 3.58 14.61
CA PRO A 349 22.04 2.99 13.73
C PRO A 349 20.79 3.86 13.63
N VAL A 350 20.31 4.03 12.40
CA VAL A 350 19.15 4.86 12.06
C VAL A 350 18.12 4.04 11.30
N ALA A 351 16.87 4.10 11.77
CA ALA A 351 15.69 3.74 10.99
C ALA A 351 15.04 5.01 10.41
N LEU A 352 14.64 4.96 9.15
CA LEU A 352 13.89 6.03 8.48
C LEU A 352 12.49 5.51 8.14
N ILE A 353 11.46 6.29 8.42
CA ILE A 353 10.09 5.99 7.98
C ILE A 353 9.50 7.17 7.24
N GLY A 354 8.94 6.92 6.06
CA GLY A 354 8.42 7.99 5.21
C GLY A 354 7.16 7.64 4.43
N HIS A 355 6.33 8.66 4.19
CA HIS A 355 5.13 8.56 3.35
C HIS A 355 5.29 9.39 2.09
N SER A 356 4.88 8.85 0.95
CA SER A 356 4.90 9.56 -0.33
C SER A 356 6.31 10.12 -0.61
N GLN A 357 6.45 11.44 -0.79
CA GLN A 357 7.75 12.10 -0.91
C GLN A 357 8.72 11.78 0.24
N GLY A 358 8.23 11.65 1.48
CA GLY A 358 9.07 11.36 2.63
C GLY A 358 9.77 10.01 2.54
N GLY A 359 9.14 9.01 1.89
CA GLY A 359 9.79 7.72 1.62
C GLY A 359 10.85 7.82 0.52
N ILE A 360 10.64 8.66 -0.49
CA ILE A 360 11.66 8.95 -1.51
C ILE A 360 12.88 9.64 -0.87
N VAL A 361 12.66 10.57 0.06
CA VAL A 361 13.72 11.19 0.86
C VAL A 361 14.45 10.14 1.71
N ALA A 362 13.72 9.24 2.37
CA ALA A 362 14.32 8.16 3.14
C ALA A 362 15.22 7.25 2.28
N ALA A 363 14.74 6.85 1.10
CA ALA A 363 15.51 6.07 0.14
C ALA A 363 16.74 6.83 -0.38
N THR A 364 16.61 8.14 -0.64
CA THR A 364 17.72 9.01 -1.06
C THR A 364 18.78 9.14 0.02
N LEU A 365 18.41 9.27 1.30
CA LEU A 365 19.38 9.31 2.40
C LEU A 365 20.08 7.97 2.57
N ALA A 366 19.32 6.86 2.50
CA ALA A 366 19.88 5.51 2.56
C ALA A 366 20.86 5.22 1.43
N SER A 367 20.62 5.74 0.23
CA SER A 367 21.51 5.55 -0.92
C SER A 367 22.68 6.53 -0.93
N ASP A 368 22.40 7.82 -0.77
CA ASP A 368 23.34 8.88 -1.13
C ASP A 368 24.11 9.40 0.08
N TRP A 369 23.58 9.25 1.30
CA TRP A 369 24.25 9.63 2.56
C TRP A 369 24.80 8.43 3.34
N ALA A 370 24.93 7.28 2.68
CA ALA A 370 25.34 6.03 3.31
C ALA A 370 26.75 6.05 3.94
N GLU A 371 27.59 7.02 3.59
CA GLU A 371 28.90 7.27 4.21
C GLU A 371 28.85 8.19 5.45
N GLU A 372 27.78 9.00 5.56
CA GLU A 372 27.59 9.97 6.63
C GLU A 372 26.72 9.41 7.76
N TYR A 373 25.78 8.51 7.43
CA TYR A 373 24.87 7.89 8.40
C TYR A 373 24.77 6.37 8.19
N THR A 374 24.65 5.64 9.31
CA THR A 374 24.38 4.19 9.31
C THR A 374 22.87 3.95 9.23
N ILE A 375 22.32 4.07 8.03
CA ILE A 375 20.91 3.75 7.76
C ILE A 375 20.74 2.23 7.66
N GLU A 376 20.11 1.62 8.67
CA GLU A 376 19.94 0.17 8.76
C GLU A 376 18.57 -0.29 8.24
N HIS A 377 17.52 0.53 8.40
CA HIS A 377 16.17 0.17 7.94
C HIS A 377 15.42 1.38 7.39
N VAL A 378 14.84 1.25 6.20
CA VAL A 378 13.91 2.20 5.59
C VAL A 378 12.51 1.59 5.52
N VAL A 379 11.50 2.29 6.02
CA VAL A 379 10.09 1.93 5.88
C VAL A 379 9.41 2.97 5.01
N THR A 380 8.72 2.55 3.96
CA THR A 380 8.01 3.44 3.04
C THR A 380 6.52 3.11 2.97
N ALA A 381 5.69 4.15 2.90
CA ALA A 381 4.26 4.04 2.63
C ALA A 381 3.91 4.83 1.36
N GLY A 382 3.48 4.15 0.30
CA GLY A 382 3.04 4.77 -0.95
C GLY A 382 4.14 5.61 -1.61
N SER A 383 5.39 5.12 -1.59
CA SER A 383 6.56 5.88 -2.05
C SER A 383 7.23 5.15 -3.21
N PRO A 384 7.43 5.79 -4.38
CA PRO A 384 8.10 5.18 -5.53
C PRO A 384 9.62 5.13 -5.29
N VAL A 385 10.12 4.00 -4.79
CA VAL A 385 11.52 3.83 -4.37
C VAL A 385 12.26 2.73 -5.13
N ALA A 386 11.61 2.03 -6.07
CA ALA A 386 12.15 0.84 -6.72
C ALA A 386 13.51 1.06 -7.40
N ASN A 387 13.72 2.24 -7.97
CA ASN A 387 14.92 2.59 -8.72
C ASN A 387 15.99 3.34 -7.88
N HIS A 388 15.84 3.44 -6.55
CA HIS A 388 16.87 4.05 -5.70
C HIS A 388 18.02 3.06 -5.47
N PRO A 389 19.29 3.48 -5.60
CA PRO A 389 20.45 2.61 -5.41
C PRO A 389 20.74 2.38 -3.92
N ILE A 390 19.77 1.83 -3.18
CA ILE A 390 19.90 1.52 -1.75
C ILE A 390 20.88 0.34 -1.57
N PRO A 391 21.90 0.46 -0.71
CA PRO A 391 22.87 -0.60 -0.46
C PRO A 391 22.23 -1.88 0.09
N GLN A 392 22.78 -3.04 -0.28
CA GLN A 392 22.31 -4.36 0.20
C GLN A 392 22.40 -4.57 1.72
N ARG A 393 23.11 -3.70 2.45
CA ARG A 393 23.18 -3.72 3.92
C ARG A 393 21.96 -3.07 4.59
N THR A 394 21.21 -2.24 3.86
CA THR A 394 20.06 -1.51 4.40
C THR A 394 18.80 -2.29 4.10
N TRP A 395 17.98 -2.55 5.12
CA TRP A 395 16.69 -3.20 4.97
C TRP A 395 15.63 -2.21 4.48
N VAL A 396 14.72 -2.66 3.64
CA VAL A 396 13.63 -1.88 3.09
C VAL A 396 12.31 -2.62 3.29
N THR A 397 11.34 -1.96 3.91
CA THR A 397 9.96 -2.43 4.04
C THR A 397 9.06 -1.42 3.33
N SER A 398 8.68 -1.72 2.08
CA SER A 398 7.74 -0.91 1.32
C SER A 398 6.32 -1.40 1.54
N VAL A 399 5.40 -0.47 1.81
CA VAL A 399 3.97 -0.72 1.83
C VAL A 399 3.36 0.09 0.70
N GLU A 400 2.67 -0.58 -0.21
CA GLU A 400 2.12 0.02 -1.42
C GLU A 400 0.67 -0.44 -1.60
N ILE A 401 -0.15 0.43 -2.18
CA ILE A 401 -1.53 0.09 -2.53
C ILE A 401 -1.64 0.00 -4.04
N ASP A 402 -2.24 -1.08 -4.54
CA ASP A 402 -2.29 -1.37 -5.97
C ASP A 402 -2.94 -0.22 -6.75
N ASP A 403 -4.10 0.26 -6.32
CA ASP A 403 -4.83 1.29 -7.06
C ASP A 403 -4.30 2.74 -6.95
N GLU A 404 -3.05 2.91 -6.52
CA GLU A 404 -2.43 4.20 -6.26
C GLU A 404 -1.42 4.64 -7.33
N LEU A 405 -1.67 5.79 -7.95
CA LEU A 405 -0.80 6.37 -8.97
C LEU A 405 0.61 6.74 -8.48
N VAL A 406 0.78 7.14 -7.22
CA VAL A 406 2.04 7.72 -6.72
C VAL A 406 3.13 6.64 -6.55
N ALA A 407 2.79 5.48 -6.00
CA ALA A 407 3.70 4.33 -5.92
C ALA A 407 4.20 3.87 -7.31
N ALA A 408 3.36 3.97 -8.35
CA ALA A 408 3.73 3.58 -9.72
C ALA A 408 4.57 4.63 -10.49
N LEU A 409 4.91 5.77 -9.89
CA LEU A 409 5.55 6.89 -10.60
C LEU A 409 7.02 6.62 -11.00
N ASP A 410 7.73 5.72 -10.33
CA ASP A 410 9.09 5.33 -10.74
C ASP A 410 9.11 4.40 -11.97
N GLY A 411 7.96 3.84 -12.34
CA GLY A 411 7.81 2.97 -13.50
C GLY A 411 8.48 1.59 -13.35
N ALA A 412 8.77 1.15 -12.12
CA ALA A 412 9.39 -0.15 -11.90
C ALA A 412 8.84 -0.84 -10.66
N ALA A 413 8.72 -2.17 -10.71
CA ALA A 413 8.48 -2.99 -9.53
C ALA A 413 9.69 -2.95 -8.58
N ASN A 414 9.43 -2.96 -7.27
CA ASN A 414 10.48 -3.00 -6.26
C ASN A 414 11.43 -4.20 -6.41
N PRO A 415 12.72 -4.05 -6.03
CA PRO A 415 13.66 -5.15 -5.95
C PRO A 415 13.16 -6.31 -5.08
N VAL A 416 13.46 -7.54 -5.49
CA VAL A 416 13.13 -8.77 -4.77
C VAL A 416 14.42 -9.35 -4.20
N THR A 417 14.83 -8.85 -3.04
CA THR A 417 16.05 -9.27 -2.34
C THR A 417 15.74 -9.68 -0.91
N ASP A 418 16.70 -10.30 -0.22
CA ASP A 418 16.52 -10.76 1.17
C ASP A 418 16.26 -9.61 2.15
N ASN A 419 16.77 -8.42 1.83
CA ASN A 419 16.65 -7.21 2.63
C ASN A 419 15.59 -6.24 2.10
N TRP A 420 14.85 -6.57 1.03
CA TRP A 420 13.78 -5.72 0.49
C TRP A 420 12.45 -6.47 0.46
N LEU A 421 11.51 -6.01 1.28
CA LEU A 421 10.16 -6.53 1.40
C LEU A 421 9.17 -5.51 0.85
N THR A 422 8.20 -5.97 0.07
CA THR A 422 7.04 -5.17 -0.30
C THR A 422 5.76 -5.85 0.19
N VAL A 423 4.94 -5.09 0.91
CA VAL A 423 3.56 -5.41 1.25
C VAL A 423 2.67 -4.67 0.27
N GLN A 424 1.98 -5.42 -0.58
CA GLN A 424 1.05 -4.90 -1.57
C GLN A 424 -0.38 -5.01 -1.03
N GLY A 425 -1.11 -3.90 -0.96
CA GLY A 425 -2.50 -3.83 -0.53
C GLY A 425 -3.48 -3.67 -1.69
N HIS A 426 -4.54 -4.46 -1.68
CA HIS A 426 -5.69 -4.35 -2.57
C HIS A 426 -6.91 -3.83 -1.80
N VAL A 427 -7.52 -2.73 -2.27
CA VAL A 427 -8.59 -2.05 -1.54
C VAL A 427 -9.96 -2.39 -2.11
N SER A 428 -10.82 -3.02 -1.31
CA SER A 428 -12.19 -3.35 -1.68
C SER A 428 -13.21 -2.73 -0.73
N PRO A 429 -14.44 -2.43 -1.19
CA PRO A 429 -15.53 -2.10 -0.28
C PRO A 429 -16.02 -3.36 0.44
N ALA A 430 -16.48 -3.22 1.69
CA ALA A 430 -17.09 -4.28 2.48
C ALA A 430 -18.35 -3.76 3.19
N PRO A 431 -19.40 -4.59 3.34
CA PRO A 431 -20.60 -4.19 4.06
C PRO A 431 -20.31 -3.99 5.55
N ALA A 432 -20.88 -2.96 6.19
CA ALA A 432 -20.64 -2.69 7.61
C ALA A 432 -21.07 -3.84 8.50
N ALA A 433 -20.45 -3.83 9.68
CA ALA A 433 -20.87 -4.62 10.79
C ALA A 433 -22.38 -4.46 11.04
N THR A 434 -23.10 -5.57 11.00
CA THR A 434 -24.46 -5.65 11.54
C THR A 434 -24.34 -5.85 13.06
N PRO A 435 -24.98 -5.02 13.89
CA PRO A 435 -24.97 -5.21 15.33
C PRO A 435 -25.82 -6.41 15.73
N SER A 436 -25.44 -7.07 16.83
CA SER A 436 -26.31 -8.09 17.43
C SER A 436 -27.62 -7.45 17.89
N THR A 437 -28.74 -8.07 17.55
CA THR A 437 -30.07 -7.62 17.96
C THR A 437 -30.71 -8.67 18.87
N VAL A 438 -31.23 -8.21 20.01
CA VAL A 438 -32.06 -9.02 20.90
C VAL A 438 -33.50 -8.59 20.67
N HIS A 439 -34.32 -9.51 20.20
CA HIS A 439 -35.73 -9.29 19.92
C HIS A 439 -36.55 -9.28 21.20
N SER A 440 -37.77 -8.74 21.13
CA SER A 440 -38.68 -8.66 22.28
C SER A 440 -39.13 -10.03 22.81
N ASP A 441 -39.01 -11.09 22.01
CA ASP A 441 -39.23 -12.48 22.40
C ASP A 441 -37.97 -13.16 23.00
N VAL A 442 -36.94 -12.37 23.31
CA VAL A 442 -35.65 -12.83 23.86
C VAL A 442 -34.83 -13.67 22.86
N SER A 443 -35.27 -13.79 21.60
CA SER A 443 -34.43 -14.36 20.55
C SER A 443 -33.32 -13.38 20.18
N CYS A 444 -32.15 -13.90 19.81
CA CYS A 444 -31.01 -13.11 19.39
C CYS A 444 -30.74 -13.35 17.91
N THR A 445 -30.60 -12.28 17.13
CA THR A 445 -29.93 -12.33 15.84
C THR A 445 -28.49 -11.84 16.04
N PRO A 446 -27.49 -12.73 15.96
CA PRO A 446 -26.10 -12.33 16.04
C PRO A 446 -25.78 -11.30 14.97
N GLY A 447 -25.02 -10.28 15.35
CA GLY A 447 -24.39 -9.38 14.41
C GLY A 447 -23.26 -10.08 13.65
N ALA A 448 -22.94 -9.60 12.47
CA ALA A 448 -21.78 -10.02 11.70
C ALA A 448 -20.89 -8.80 11.46
N THR A 449 -19.56 -8.96 11.53
CA THR A 449 -18.60 -7.96 11.05
C THR A 449 -18.07 -8.47 9.72
N PRO A 450 -18.65 -8.07 8.57
CA PRO A 450 -18.19 -8.56 7.30
C PRO A 450 -16.91 -7.81 6.97
N ILE A 451 -15.77 -8.40 7.29
CA ILE A 451 -14.62 -8.25 6.40
C ILE A 451 -15.04 -9.04 5.14
N ASN A 452 -14.74 -8.58 3.92
CA ASN A 452 -14.96 -9.43 2.74
C ASN A 452 -14.02 -10.63 2.93
N GLY A 453 -14.59 -11.73 3.42
CA GLY A 453 -13.85 -12.81 4.07
C GLY A 453 -14.59 -13.41 5.28
N LEU A 454 -14.45 -14.71 5.50
CA LEU A 454 -15.03 -15.43 6.64
C LEU A 454 -14.22 -15.22 7.94
N THR A 455 -12.99 -14.69 7.86
CA THR A 455 -12.04 -14.63 8.98
C THR A 455 -11.33 -13.27 9.12
N PRO A 456 -10.75 -12.95 10.30
CA PRO A 456 -9.95 -11.75 10.52
C PRO A 456 -8.67 -11.65 9.67
N TYR A 457 -8.24 -12.74 9.04
CA TYR A 457 -7.01 -12.79 8.23
C TYR A 457 -7.25 -12.36 6.79
N ASP A 458 -8.51 -12.34 6.36
CA ASP A 458 -8.86 -12.17 4.95
C ASP A 458 -8.56 -10.74 4.48
N ALA A 459 -8.87 -9.74 5.31
CA ALA A 459 -8.50 -8.34 5.07
C ALA A 459 -8.52 -7.53 6.39
N ALA A 460 -7.96 -6.32 6.39
CA ALA A 460 -8.04 -5.39 7.52
C ALA A 460 -8.94 -4.19 7.19
N SER A 461 -9.75 -3.76 8.16
CA SER A 461 -10.59 -2.56 8.01
C SER A 461 -9.75 -1.28 8.00
N VAL A 462 -10.10 -0.33 7.13
CA VAL A 462 -9.49 1.00 7.08
C VAL A 462 -10.13 1.88 8.15
N ALA A 463 -9.34 2.29 9.14
CA ALA A 463 -9.83 3.12 10.24
C ALA A 463 -10.43 4.45 9.76
N GLY A 464 -11.64 4.77 10.23
CA GLY A 464 -12.33 6.02 9.88
C GLY A 464 -12.66 6.15 8.38
N SER A 465 -12.88 5.04 7.69
CA SER A 465 -13.29 5.06 6.28
C SER A 465 -14.70 5.65 6.11
N THR A 466 -14.90 6.48 5.09
CA THR A 466 -16.22 7.02 4.75
C THR A 466 -16.97 6.14 3.74
N ASN A 467 -18.29 6.35 3.61
CA ASN A 467 -19.17 5.64 2.66
C ASN A 467 -18.85 5.91 1.17
N GLY A 468 -17.79 6.66 0.84
CA GLY A 468 -17.38 6.93 -0.54
C GLY A 468 -15.90 6.62 -0.75
N ARG A 469 -15.48 6.38 -2.00
CA ARG A 469 -14.07 6.05 -2.27
C ARG A 469 -13.16 7.22 -1.95
N GLU A 470 -12.22 7.03 -1.03
CA GLU A 470 -11.15 7.98 -0.78
C GLU A 470 -9.90 7.61 -1.58
N LEU A 471 -8.96 8.56 -1.70
CA LEU A 471 -7.64 8.29 -2.28
C LEU A 471 -6.95 7.21 -1.43
N SER A 472 -6.64 6.07 -2.02
CA SER A 472 -5.89 4.98 -1.38
C SER A 472 -4.48 5.40 -0.93
N HIS A 473 -3.99 6.54 -1.42
CA HIS A 473 -2.72 7.12 -1.00
C HIS A 473 -2.66 7.56 0.47
N TRP A 474 -3.79 7.68 1.16
CA TRP A 474 -3.78 8.02 2.58
C TRP A 474 -3.08 6.95 3.42
N LEU A 475 -2.33 7.37 4.44
CA LEU A 475 -1.57 6.50 5.34
C LEU A 475 -2.42 5.38 5.99
N LYS A 476 -3.71 5.65 6.24
CA LYS A 476 -4.64 4.65 6.81
C LYS A 476 -4.83 3.39 5.96
N TYR A 477 -4.73 3.49 4.64
CA TYR A 477 -4.80 2.33 3.76
C TYR A 477 -3.51 1.49 3.86
N HIS A 478 -2.36 2.16 3.94
CA HIS A 478 -1.06 1.53 4.15
C HIS A 478 -0.98 0.87 5.53
N GLN A 479 -1.50 1.50 6.57
CA GLN A 479 -1.60 0.90 7.90
C GLN A 479 -2.46 -0.37 7.87
N ALA A 480 -3.61 -0.34 7.20
CA ALA A 480 -4.46 -1.52 7.03
C ALA A 480 -3.74 -2.62 6.23
N ALA A 481 -2.99 -2.28 5.18
CA ALA A 481 -2.20 -3.25 4.42
C ALA A 481 -1.13 -3.92 5.31
N TYR A 482 -0.35 -3.13 6.04
CA TYR A 482 0.68 -3.65 6.92
C TYR A 482 0.10 -4.49 8.06
N GLN A 483 -1.05 -4.07 8.61
CA GLN A 483 -1.79 -4.82 9.64
C GLN A 483 -2.23 -6.18 9.09
N ASN A 484 -2.88 -6.23 7.91
CA ASN A 484 -3.32 -7.50 7.33
C ASN A 484 -2.13 -8.43 7.03
N ALA A 485 -1.03 -7.90 6.50
CA ALA A 485 0.18 -8.69 6.25
C ALA A 485 0.81 -9.25 7.54
N THR A 486 0.70 -8.51 8.65
CA THR A 486 1.13 -8.95 9.98
C THR A 486 0.20 -10.02 10.54
N ASP A 487 -1.11 -9.82 10.44
CA ASP A 487 -2.14 -10.76 10.92
C ASP A 487 -2.11 -12.09 10.17
N LEU A 488 -1.77 -12.08 8.87
CA LEU A 488 -1.52 -13.28 8.07
C LEU A 488 -0.34 -14.11 8.59
N GLY A 489 0.53 -13.53 9.44
CA GLY A 489 1.68 -14.23 10.00
C GLY A 489 2.82 -14.44 9.00
N SER A 490 2.98 -13.54 8.03
CA SER A 490 4.04 -13.67 7.02
C SER A 490 5.43 -13.68 7.65
N PRO A 491 6.24 -14.73 7.45
CA PRO A 491 7.61 -14.81 7.99
C PRO A 491 8.56 -13.75 7.42
N ALA A 492 8.27 -13.26 6.22
CA ALA A 492 9.03 -12.16 5.63
C ALA A 492 8.75 -10.85 6.38
N VAL A 493 7.48 -10.55 6.65
CA VAL A 493 7.06 -9.41 7.48
C VAL A 493 7.62 -9.52 8.89
N GLN A 494 7.52 -10.70 9.53
CA GLN A 494 8.04 -10.90 10.89
C GLN A 494 9.55 -10.67 11.01
N ARG A 495 10.35 -11.08 10.02
CA ARG A 495 11.80 -10.83 10.03
C ARG A 495 12.12 -9.35 9.82
N HIS A 496 11.42 -8.68 8.92
CA HIS A 496 11.58 -7.24 8.74
C HIS A 496 11.16 -6.48 10.00
N GLU A 497 10.03 -6.83 10.61
CA GLU A 497 9.57 -6.27 11.88
C GLU A 497 10.62 -6.49 12.99
N ALA A 498 11.14 -7.70 13.15
CA ALA A 498 12.19 -7.98 14.13
C ALA A 498 13.46 -7.15 13.89
N HIS A 499 13.90 -7.01 12.64
CA HIS A 499 15.05 -6.17 12.29
C HIS A 499 14.76 -4.69 12.60
N PHE A 500 13.58 -4.17 12.27
CA PHE A 500 13.17 -2.81 12.62
C PHE A 500 13.22 -2.57 14.13
N GLN A 501 12.66 -3.51 14.91
CA GLN A 501 12.67 -3.47 16.37
C GLN A 501 14.10 -3.46 16.94
N GLU A 502 15.02 -4.23 16.35
CA GLU A 502 16.43 -4.26 16.76
C GLU A 502 17.13 -2.90 16.50
N VAL A 503 16.86 -2.28 15.34
CA VAL A 503 17.42 -0.98 14.96
C VAL A 503 16.99 0.12 15.92
N ILE A 504 15.72 0.15 16.36
CA ILE A 504 15.20 1.19 17.26
C ILE A 504 15.09 0.73 18.73
N ASN A 505 15.71 -0.40 19.08
CA ASN A 505 15.69 -0.91 20.43
C ASN A 505 16.28 0.11 21.42
N GLY A 506 15.63 0.31 22.56
CA GLY A 506 16.07 1.21 23.62
C GLY A 506 14.93 1.96 24.30
N GLU A 507 15.29 2.75 25.31
CA GLU A 507 14.36 3.67 25.97
C GLU A 507 14.33 5.00 25.20
N LEU A 508 13.14 5.47 24.80
CA LEU A 508 13.00 6.79 24.19
C LEU A 508 13.46 7.87 25.17
N LYS A 509 14.51 8.61 24.82
CA LYS A 509 15.03 9.72 25.64
C LYS A 509 14.50 11.08 25.21
N GLU A 510 14.31 11.28 23.91
CA GLU A 510 13.82 12.55 23.38
C GLU A 510 13.17 12.39 21.99
N THR A 511 12.20 13.26 21.71
CA THR A 511 11.64 13.50 20.39
C THR A 511 11.89 14.97 20.06
N ARG A 512 12.62 15.25 18.97
CA ARG A 512 12.88 16.60 18.47
C ARG A 512 12.18 16.82 17.13
N TYR A 513 11.66 18.03 16.91
CA TYR A 513 10.98 18.40 15.68
C TYR A 513 11.78 19.44 14.92
N TYR A 514 11.92 19.26 13.62
CA TYR A 514 12.65 20.18 12.76
C TYR A 514 11.76 20.67 11.63
N GLN A 515 11.68 21.99 11.48
CA GLN A 515 10.91 22.64 10.44
C GLN A 515 11.86 23.28 9.42
N GLY A 516 11.63 23.00 8.15
CA GLY A 516 12.39 23.59 7.04
C GLY A 516 11.59 24.68 6.32
N ARG A 517 12.24 25.79 5.98
CA ARG A 517 11.67 26.83 5.09
C ARG A 517 12.68 27.26 4.03
N MET A 518 12.19 27.47 2.83
CA MET A 518 12.97 28.00 1.70
C MET A 518 12.91 29.53 1.71
N THR A 519 14.06 30.18 1.52
CA THR A 519 14.20 31.64 1.53
C THR A 519 15.06 32.14 0.35
N GLN A 520 14.80 33.37 -0.08
CA GLN A 520 15.51 34.02 -1.20
C GLN A 520 16.86 34.64 -0.83
N SER A 521 17.22 34.76 0.46
CA SER A 521 18.49 35.35 0.91
C SER A 521 18.87 34.93 2.34
N THR A 522 20.18 34.85 2.61
CA THR A 522 20.76 34.66 3.94
C THR A 522 20.37 35.85 4.82
N THR A 523 19.31 35.71 5.63
CA THR A 523 19.00 36.73 6.62
C THR A 523 20.00 36.54 7.77
N ILE A 524 21.11 37.29 7.73
CA ILE A 524 21.98 37.45 8.90
C ILE A 524 21.09 38.01 10.01
N ALA A 525 21.00 37.27 11.12
CA ALA A 525 20.25 37.71 12.30
C ALA A 525 20.73 39.12 12.73
N PRO A 526 19.83 40.01 13.17
CA PRO A 526 20.21 41.33 13.66
C PRO A 526 20.92 41.20 15.01
N GLY A 527 22.23 40.98 14.99
CA GLY A 527 23.04 40.81 16.19
C GLY A 527 24.53 41.08 15.99
N GLU A 528 25.09 40.80 14.80
CA GLU A 528 26.49 41.10 14.54
C GLU A 528 26.65 42.50 13.95
N ARG A 529 26.72 43.50 14.84
CA ARG A 529 27.39 44.76 14.50
C ARG A 529 28.84 44.43 14.16
N THR A 530 29.16 44.39 12.87
CA THR A 530 30.51 44.66 12.41
C THR A 530 30.89 46.06 12.89
N THR A 531 31.76 46.11 13.90
CA THR A 531 32.51 47.31 14.26
C THR A 531 33.35 47.74 13.06
N GLU A 532 32.85 48.72 12.30
CA GLU A 532 33.68 49.49 11.39
C GLU A 532 34.72 50.25 12.21
N PHE A 533 35.98 49.82 12.09
CA PHE A 533 37.11 50.61 12.52
C PHE A 533 37.21 51.84 11.63
N SER A 534 36.83 52.99 12.18
CA SER A 534 37.15 54.30 11.64
C SER A 534 38.66 54.52 11.74
N THR A 535 39.35 54.55 10.59
CA THR A 535 40.69 55.14 10.48
C THR A 535 40.56 56.53 9.89
N PHE A 536 40.66 57.54 10.77
CA PHE A 536 40.97 58.92 10.41
C PHE A 536 42.49 59.11 10.29
N GLY A 537 42.94 59.68 9.17
CA GLY A 537 43.92 60.76 9.12
C GLY A 537 45.42 60.39 9.06
N GLY A 538 46.05 60.77 7.95
CA GLY A 538 47.50 60.81 7.76
C GLY A 538 47.90 60.95 6.31
#